data_AF-A0A0E2ZNL5-F1
#
_entry.id   AF-A0A0E2ZNL5-F1
#
_cell.length_a   1.000
_cell.length_b   1.000
_cell.length_c   1.000
_cell.angle_alpha   90.00
_cell.angle_beta   90.00
_cell.angle_gamma   90.00
#
_symmetry.space_group_name_H-M   'P 1'
#
loop_
_entity.id
_entity.type
_entity.pdbx_description
1 polymer ?
#
loop_
_entity_poly.entity_id
_entity_poly.type
_entity_poly.pdbx_seq_one_letter_code
_entity_poly.pdbx_strand_id
1 'polypeptide(L)'
;MSSTKSPTLLEDVRRIMRLKHYSLHTERSYCEWIKQFVKFHQLNERAALFENSEVKIEAFLCYLATERKVASATQNQAMNALVFLYKQVLDIPLTKRIE
;
A
#
# COMPACT_ATOMS: atom_id res chain seq x y z
N MET A 1 15.33 4.06 -29.96
CA MET A 1 15.01 5.08 -28.94
C MET A 1 13.97 4.49 -28.00
N SER A 2 14.40 3.90 -26.88
CA SER A 2 13.45 3.31 -25.93
C SER A 2 12.78 4.41 -25.13
N SER A 3 11.48 4.57 -25.32
CA SER A 3 10.64 5.46 -24.51
C SER A 3 10.73 5.01 -23.05
N THR A 4 11.41 5.78 -22.20
CA THR A 4 11.53 5.50 -20.77
C THR A 4 10.21 5.83 -20.08
N LYS A 5 9.26 4.90 -20.14
CA LYS A 5 8.02 4.97 -19.37
C LYS A 5 8.37 5.01 -17.88
N SER A 6 7.82 5.98 -17.15
CA SER A 6 8.00 6.06 -15.70
C SER A 6 7.55 4.74 -15.04
N PRO A 7 8.27 4.25 -14.02
CA PRO A 7 7.93 3.01 -13.36
C PRO A 7 6.54 3.10 -12.73
N THR A 8 5.81 1.99 -12.79
CA THR A 8 4.51 1.85 -12.11
C THR A 8 4.70 1.84 -10.60
N LEU A 9 3.64 2.15 -9.85
CA LEU A 9 3.66 2.10 -8.38
C LEU A 9 4.15 0.74 -7.85
N LEU A 10 3.71 -0.35 -8.46
CA LEU A 10 4.09 -1.70 -8.03
C LEU A 10 5.54 -2.04 -8.39
N GLU A 11 6.09 -1.47 -9.45
CA GLU A 11 7.52 -1.63 -9.76
C GLU A 11 8.38 -0.91 -8.72
N ASP A 12 8.00 0.30 -8.31
CA ASP A 12 8.66 1.00 -7.20
C ASP A 12 8.60 0.20 -5.90
N VAL A 13 7.42 -0.32 -5.53
CA VAL A 13 7.24 -1.16 -4.34
C VAL A 13 8.19 -2.36 -4.38
N ARG A 14 8.18 -3.14 -5.47
CA ARG A 14 9.04 -4.32 -5.60
C ARG A 14 10.52 -3.95 -5.53
N ARG A 15 10.93 -2.87 -6.20
CA ARG A 15 12.30 -2.38 -6.18
C ARG A 15 12.75 -2.06 -4.75
N ILE A 16 11.97 -1.27 -4.01
CA ILE A 16 12.32 -0.91 -2.63
C ILE A 16 12.29 -2.13 -1.70
N MET A 17 11.33 -3.04 -1.86
CA MET A 17 11.27 -4.27 -1.05
C MET A 17 12.48 -5.17 -1.27
N ARG A 18 12.91 -5.35 -2.52
CA ARG A 18 14.11 -6.15 -2.86
C ARG A 18 15.38 -5.50 -2.36
N LEU A 19 15.50 -4.17 -2.47
CA LEU A 19 16.62 -3.40 -1.90
C LEU A 19 16.69 -3.55 -0.37
N LYS A 20 15.55 -3.69 0.30
CA LYS A 20 15.46 -3.92 1.75
C LYS A 20 15.46 -5.41 2.12
N HIS A 21 15.78 -6.31 1.17
CA HIS A 21 15.88 -7.76 1.38
C HIS A 21 14.62 -8.42 1.95
N TYR A 22 13.43 -7.89 1.66
CA TYR A 22 12.19 -8.60 1.99
C TYR A 22 12.09 -9.91 1.19
N SER A 23 11.45 -10.91 1.81
CA SER A 23 11.17 -12.17 1.11
C SER A 23 10.24 -11.95 -0.09
N LEU A 24 10.38 -12.80 -1.13
CA LEU A 24 9.45 -12.80 -2.27
C LEU A 24 8.00 -13.09 -1.86
N HIS A 25 7.80 -13.78 -0.74
CA HIS A 25 6.47 -14.01 -0.20
C HIS A 25 5.86 -12.71 0.33
N THR A 26 6.62 -11.95 1.13
CA THR A 26 6.20 -10.65 1.65
C THR A 26 5.98 -9.65 0.52
N GLU A 27 6.87 -9.63 -0.51
CA GLU A 27 6.70 -8.81 -1.71
C GLU A 27 5.34 -9.04 -2.38
N ARG A 28 4.97 -10.30 -2.60
CA ARG A 28 3.68 -10.67 -3.19
C ARG A 28 2.51 -10.21 -2.32
N SER A 29 2.56 -10.51 -1.02
CA SER A 29 1.51 -10.11 -0.08
C SER A 29 1.30 -8.60 -0.07
N TYR A 30 2.38 -7.81 0.01
CA TYR A 30 2.29 -6.35 0.02
C TYR A 30 1.74 -5.81 -1.31
N CYS A 31 2.21 -6.33 -2.45
CA CYS A 31 1.69 -5.93 -3.74
C CYS A 31 0.17 -6.20 -3.87
N GLU A 32 -0.32 -7.32 -3.36
CA GLU A 32 -1.75 -7.65 -3.40
C GLU A 32 -2.57 -6.74 -2.49
N TRP A 33 -2.09 -6.40 -1.29
CA TRP A 33 -2.78 -5.45 -0.42
C TRP A 33 -2.83 -4.05 -1.03
N ILE A 34 -1.74 -3.58 -1.62
CA ILE A 34 -1.67 -2.27 -2.29
C ILE A 34 -2.61 -2.23 -3.50
N LYS A 35 -2.70 -3.29 -4.29
CA LYS A 35 -3.68 -3.38 -5.40
C LYS A 35 -5.12 -3.29 -4.90
N GLN A 36 -5.46 -4.03 -3.83
CA GLN A 36 -6.80 -4.02 -3.24
C GLN A 36 -7.15 -2.63 -2.70
N PHE A 37 -6.19 -1.95 -2.06
CA PHE A 37 -6.35 -0.59 -1.57
C PHE A 37 -6.62 0.41 -2.71
N VAL A 38 -5.79 0.39 -3.76
CA VAL A 38 -5.98 1.23 -4.96
C VAL A 38 -7.34 0.99 -5.60
N LYS A 39 -7.76 -0.28 -5.70
CA LYS A 39 -9.07 -0.66 -6.24
C LYS A 39 -10.22 -0.19 -5.37
N PHE A 40 -10.13 -0.34 -4.05
CA PHE A 40 -11.16 0.07 -3.10
C PHE A 40 -11.44 1.57 -3.21
N HIS A 41 -10.39 2.39 -3.32
CA HIS A 41 -10.49 3.85 -3.47
C HIS A 41 -10.65 4.33 -4.92
N GLN A 42 -10.71 3.42 -5.90
CA GLN A 42 -10.82 3.74 -7.32
C GLN A 42 -9.78 4.77 -7.80
N LEU A 43 -8.54 4.63 -7.31
CA LEU A 43 -7.48 5.58 -7.62
C LEU A 43 -6.96 5.34 -9.04
N ASN A 44 -7.29 6.26 -9.94
CA ASN A 44 -6.87 6.21 -11.34
C ASN A 44 -5.50 6.87 -11.59
N GLU A 45 -5.02 7.68 -10.65
CA GLU A 45 -3.78 8.44 -10.76
C GLU A 45 -2.92 8.32 -9.49
N ARG A 46 -1.59 8.34 -9.66
CA ARG A 46 -0.63 8.23 -8.53
C ARG A 46 -0.71 9.44 -7.59
N ALA A 47 -1.04 10.63 -8.10
CA ALA A 47 -1.18 11.85 -7.29
C ALA A 47 -2.28 11.71 -6.22
N ALA A 48 -3.35 10.97 -6.53
CA ALA A 48 -4.42 10.71 -5.60
C ALA A 48 -3.98 9.89 -4.37
N LEU A 49 -2.79 9.25 -4.37
CA LEU A 49 -2.26 8.59 -3.18
C LEU A 49 -1.81 9.57 -2.10
N PHE A 50 -1.42 10.80 -2.46
CA PHE A 50 -0.84 11.78 -1.54
C PHE A 50 -1.92 12.51 -0.71
N GLU A 51 -3.12 12.64 -1.25
CA GLU A 51 -4.23 13.33 -0.61
C GLU A 51 -4.92 12.44 0.44
N ASN A 52 -5.19 12.97 1.63
CA ASN A 52 -5.96 12.28 2.68
C ASN A 52 -5.46 10.84 2.96
N SER A 53 -4.15 10.65 2.91
CA SER A 53 -3.48 9.33 2.98
C SER A 53 -3.94 8.49 4.17
N GLU A 54 -3.92 9.05 5.38
CA GLU A 54 -4.32 8.36 6.61
C GLU A 54 -5.80 7.98 6.61
N VAL A 55 -6.67 8.91 6.17
CA VAL A 55 -8.12 8.66 6.07
C VAL A 55 -8.41 7.52 5.11
N LYS A 56 -7.69 7.44 4.00
CA LYS A 56 -7.81 6.33 3.04
C LYS A 56 -7.37 5.00 3.67
N ILE A 57 -6.26 4.99 4.42
CA ILE A 57 -5.79 3.79 5.12
C ILE A 57 -6.84 3.33 6.14
N GLU A 58 -7.30 4.22 7.01
CA GLU A 58 -8.31 3.93 8.04
C GLU A 58 -9.60 3.37 7.41
N ALA A 59 -10.12 4.02 6.36
CA ALA A 59 -11.32 3.57 5.67
C ALA A 59 -11.18 2.16 5.08
N PHE A 60 -10.02 1.85 4.47
CA PHE A 60 -9.77 0.53 3.90
C PHE A 60 -9.66 -0.55 4.99
N LEU A 61 -8.96 -0.26 6.09
CA LEU A 61 -8.82 -1.21 7.19
C LEU A 61 -10.12 -1.45 7.93
N CYS A 62 -10.95 -0.42 8.09
CA CYS A 62 -12.31 -0.53 8.61
C CYS A 62 -13.15 -1.44 7.70
N TYR A 63 -13.14 -1.22 6.39
CA TYR A 63 -13.80 -2.08 5.41
C TYR A 63 -13.34 -3.54 5.50
N LEU A 64 -12.04 -3.78 5.69
CA LEU A 64 -11.53 -5.15 5.87
C LEU A 64 -12.10 -5.82 7.13
N ALA A 65 -12.23 -5.08 8.22
CA ALA A 65 -12.73 -5.60 9.50
C ALA A 65 -14.25 -5.78 9.52
N THR A 66 -15.02 -4.80 9.03
CA THR A 66 -16.49 -4.80 9.16
C THR A 66 -17.17 -5.55 8.02
N GLU A 67 -16.79 -5.25 6.77
CA GLU A 67 -17.45 -5.78 5.58
C GLU A 67 -16.84 -7.10 5.15
N ARG A 68 -15.50 -7.17 5.12
CA ARG A 68 -14.79 -8.39 4.72
C ARG A 68 -14.54 -9.36 5.85
N LYS A 69 -14.76 -8.93 7.10
CA LYS A 69 -14.65 -9.74 8.33
C LYS A 69 -13.36 -10.55 8.39
N VAL A 70 -12.25 -9.95 7.95
CA VAL A 70 -10.95 -10.63 7.96
C VAL A 70 -10.44 -10.78 9.39
N ALA A 71 -9.62 -11.79 9.64
CA ALA A 71 -8.96 -11.94 10.94
C ALA A 71 -8.03 -10.74 11.22
N SER A 72 -7.84 -10.40 12.50
CA SER A 72 -6.95 -9.31 12.92
C SER A 72 -5.52 -9.46 12.34
N ALA A 73 -4.97 -10.68 12.30
CA ALA A 73 -3.66 -10.94 11.68
C ALA A 73 -3.62 -10.60 10.18
N THR A 74 -4.73 -10.78 9.46
CA THR A 74 -4.86 -10.43 8.05
C THR A 74 -4.96 -8.92 7.86
N GLN A 75 -5.72 -8.23 8.72
CA GLN A 75 -5.78 -6.76 8.74
C GLN A 75 -4.40 -6.15 9.03
N ASN A 76 -3.64 -6.73 9.96
CA ASN A 76 -2.28 -6.28 10.27
C ASN A 76 -1.32 -6.45 9.08
N GLN A 77 -1.47 -7.50 8.26
CA GLN A 77 -0.69 -7.62 7.03
C GLN A 77 -1.01 -6.50 6.03
N ALA A 78 -2.30 -6.15 5.89
CA ALA A 78 -2.72 -5.04 5.05
C ALA A 78 -2.18 -3.70 5.57
N MET A 79 -2.31 -3.44 6.87
CA MET A 79 -1.76 -2.27 7.55
C MET A 79 -0.26 -2.13 7.27
N ASN A 80 0.51 -3.18 7.51
CA ASN A 80 1.97 -3.16 7.31
C ASN A 80 2.35 -2.91 5.85
N ALA A 81 1.60 -3.44 4.89
CA ALA A 81 1.81 -3.17 3.47
C ALA A 81 1.56 -1.69 3.13
N LEU A 82 0.52 -1.09 3.68
CA LEU A 82 0.18 0.32 3.45
C LEU A 82 1.15 1.27 4.16
N VAL A 83 1.51 1.00 5.41
CA VAL A 83 2.54 1.76 6.12
C VAL A 83 3.87 1.71 5.36
N PHE A 84 4.25 0.55 4.83
CA PHE A 84 5.43 0.42 3.97
C PHE A 84 5.30 1.26 2.70
N LEU A 85 4.19 1.18 1.98
CA LEU A 85 3.94 2.00 0.78
C LEU A 85 4.14 3.50 1.08
N TYR A 86 3.47 4.00 2.11
CA TYR A 86 3.49 5.42 2.43
C TYR A 86 4.84 5.88 2.97
N LYS A 87 5.42 5.18 3.95
CA LYS A 87 6.67 5.62 4.59
C LYS A 87 7.93 5.31 3.79
N GLN A 88 7.96 4.22 3.03
CA GLN A 88 9.20 3.74 2.39
C GLN A 88 9.22 3.94 0.87
N VAL A 89 8.06 4.03 0.22
CA VAL A 89 7.97 4.18 -1.24
C VAL A 89 7.58 5.59 -1.65
N LEU A 90 6.61 6.19 -0.95
CA LEU A 90 6.11 7.54 -1.25
C LEU A 90 6.75 8.64 -0.40
N ASP A 91 7.49 8.27 0.64
CA ASP A 91 8.12 9.20 1.61
C ASP A 91 7.12 10.18 2.24
N ILE A 92 5.91 9.68 2.54
CA ILE A 92 4.85 10.46 3.17
C ILE A 92 4.87 10.20 4.67
N PRO A 93 5.01 11.24 5.51
CA PRO A 93 4.90 11.08 6.95
C PRO A 93 3.47 10.70 7.33
N LEU A 94 3.32 9.56 8.01
CA LEU A 94 2.07 9.19 8.68
C LEU A 94 2.20 9.65 10.13
N THR A 95 1.41 10.66 10.48
CA THR A 95 1.39 11.38 11.76
C THR A 95 0.41 10.80 12.77
N LYS A 96 -0.71 10.24 12.31
CA LYS A 96 -1.66 9.55 13.18
C LYS A 96 -1.18 8.15 13.52
N ARG A 97 -1.41 7.75 14.77
CA ARG A 97 -1.31 6.36 15.19
C ARG A 97 -2.49 5.63 14.55
N ILE A 98 -2.21 4.81 13.55
CA ILE A 98 -3.22 3.96 12.93
C ILE A 98 -3.37 2.75 13.86
N GLU A 99 -4.39 2.77 14.71
CA GLU A 99 -4.75 1.69 15.65
C GLU A 99 -5.71 0.69 15.02
#